data_AF-A0A3N1P414-F1
#
_entry.id   AF-A0A3N1P414-F1
#
_cell.length_a   1.000
_cell.length_b   1.000
_cell.length_c   1.000
_cell.angle_alpha   90.00
_cell.angle_beta   90.00
_cell.angle_gamma   90.00
#
_symmetry.space_group_name_H-M   'P 1'
#
loop_
_entity.id
_entity.type
_entity.pdbx_description
1 polymer ?
#
loop_
_entity_poly.entity_id
_entity_poly.type
_entity_poly.pdbx_seq_one_letter_code
_entity_poly.pdbx_strand_id
1 'polypeptide(L)'
;MTSPDTGGDREKVVTKLTSTLRQDLKVRAALHGLDMQNAVEAGITAWRGLGSNLAPVDTAGAETYATFLPAGLWNGFRDDCKDRGVSLTQGIAQAVTLWLDSNPVPEVKRPATVRRIVVCNQKGGVGKTAVTAGLGEALAENPAELVPVRVSKHFAALLEDDDRPDDPLALEDLPGLGQRVLLVDFDPQGHLTKQLGHEPLPMNGDSLTNHMAGEGKGELADLIVAVDEDRFGGRLHLLPACTDAFLLDVRLASVRAREAALERTLRAVEANYDVVLIDCPPSLGLSMDAASYYGRRRDNEETGNSGVLIIVQAEDSSADAYGLLTSQIEDMRGDLSLDIDYLGLVVNHYDARRGYIATSSLQSWMDIKDPRVVGVIGDLKEQKEAVRAKRPLLAYAPRCEQSVALRALAREISK
;
A
#
# COMPACT_ATOMS: atom_id res chain seq x y z
N MET A 1 -3.01 21.03 8.27
CA MET A 1 -3.84 22.20 8.63
C MET A 1 -3.18 22.85 9.83
N THR A 2 -2.89 24.16 9.77
CA THR A 2 -2.41 24.92 10.93
C THR A 2 -3.58 25.11 11.89
N SER A 3 -3.68 24.28 12.92
CA SER A 3 -4.58 24.57 14.04
C SER A 3 -4.00 25.75 14.83
N PRO A 4 -4.80 26.79 15.11
CA PRO A 4 -4.41 27.79 16.10
C PRO A 4 -4.50 27.12 17.47
N ASP A 5 -3.35 26.90 18.11
CA ASP A 5 -3.34 26.54 19.53
C ASP A 5 -3.84 27.75 20.34
N THR A 6 -4.78 27.50 21.26
CA THR A 6 -5.55 28.51 21.98
C THR A 6 -4.86 29.00 23.27
N GLY A 7 -3.59 28.64 23.48
CA GLY A 7 -2.73 29.19 24.54
C GLY A 7 -1.87 30.35 24.02
N GLY A 8 -1.93 31.51 24.68
CA GLY A 8 -1.24 32.76 24.27
C GLY A 8 0.29 32.79 24.28
N ASP A 9 0.96 31.64 24.18
CA ASP A 9 2.43 31.51 24.31
C ASP A 9 3.18 31.45 22.97
N ARG A 10 2.47 31.36 21.83
CA ARG A 10 3.08 31.32 20.49
C ARG A 10 2.67 32.52 19.64
N GLU A 11 3.63 33.12 18.95
CA GLU A 11 3.43 34.21 18.01
C GLU A 11 3.43 33.71 16.56
N LYS A 12 2.54 34.26 15.73
CA LYS A 12 2.51 33.96 14.29
C LYS A 12 3.68 34.66 13.61
N VAL A 13 4.52 33.90 12.92
CA VAL A 13 5.65 34.41 12.16
C VAL A 13 5.47 34.13 10.67
N VAL A 14 6.01 35.02 9.84
CA VAL A 14 5.98 34.90 8.38
C VAL A 14 7.40 35.01 7.85
N THR A 15 7.79 34.02 7.05
CA THR A 15 9.12 33.90 6.45
C THR A 15 9.02 33.34 5.03
N LYS A 16 10.13 32.90 4.44
CA LYS A 16 10.18 32.24 3.14
C LYS A 16 10.90 30.90 3.21
N LEU A 17 10.34 29.89 2.56
CA LEU A 17 10.93 28.56 2.37
C LEU A 17 10.66 28.09 0.94
N THR A 18 11.59 27.33 0.37
CA THR A 18 11.38 26.65 -0.91
C THR A 18 10.27 25.59 -0.77
N SER A 19 9.62 25.25 -1.89
CA SER A 19 8.61 24.20 -1.92
C SER A 19 9.16 22.86 -1.45
N THR A 20 10.38 22.51 -1.86
CA THR A 20 11.07 21.27 -1.48
C THR A 20 11.30 21.19 0.02
N LEU A 21 11.94 22.20 0.65
CA LEU A 21 12.18 22.19 2.10
C LEU A 21 10.88 22.16 2.90
N ARG A 22 9.83 22.83 2.41
CA ARG A 22 8.50 22.80 3.04
C ARG A 22 7.89 21.40 2.97
N GLN A 23 8.01 20.72 1.83
CA GLN A 23 7.54 19.36 1.65
C GLN A 23 8.32 18.38 2.52
N ASP A 24 9.65 18.44 2.53
CA ASP A 24 10.51 17.59 3.34
C ASP A 24 10.23 17.76 4.84
N LEU A 25 10.10 19.01 5.29
CA LEU A 25 9.71 19.34 6.66
C LEU A 25 8.34 18.75 7.01
N LYS A 26 7.34 18.90 6.13
CA LYS A 26 6.00 18.35 6.34
C LYS A 26 6.04 16.82 6.45
N VAL A 27 6.68 16.16 5.50
CA VAL A 27 6.83 14.69 5.46
C VAL A 27 7.53 14.21 6.72
N ARG A 28 8.67 14.83 7.06
CA ARG A 28 9.51 14.36 8.16
C ARG A 28 8.89 14.64 9.52
N ALA A 29 8.22 15.78 9.69
CA ALA A 29 7.44 16.06 10.90
C ALA A 29 6.33 15.02 11.10
N ALA A 30 5.57 14.71 10.04
CA ALA A 30 4.53 13.68 10.09
C ALA A 30 5.09 12.29 10.43
N LEU A 31 6.23 11.90 9.85
CA LEU A 31 6.92 10.63 10.14
C LEU A 31 7.34 10.50 11.62
N HIS A 32 7.70 11.60 12.27
CA HIS A 32 8.09 11.64 13.69
C HIS A 32 6.92 11.96 14.63
N GLY A 33 5.68 12.05 14.12
CA GLY A 33 4.50 12.38 14.93
C GLY A 33 4.52 13.81 15.50
N LEU A 34 5.19 14.73 14.81
CA LEU A 34 5.36 16.13 15.24
C LEU A 34 4.56 17.08 14.34
N ASP A 35 4.08 18.18 14.92
CA ASP A 35 3.63 19.33 14.13
C ASP A 35 4.85 20.00 13.47
N MET A 36 4.69 20.48 12.23
CA MET A 36 5.69 21.26 11.51
C MET A 36 6.17 22.45 12.35
N GLN A 37 5.30 23.11 13.12
CA GLN A 37 5.71 24.26 13.92
C GLN A 37 6.72 23.91 15.02
N ASN A 38 6.60 22.70 15.60
CA ASN A 38 7.53 22.19 16.60
C ASN A 38 8.85 21.76 15.95
N ALA A 39 8.80 21.22 14.73
CA ALA A 39 9.99 20.91 13.94
C ALA A 39 10.79 22.18 13.57
N VAL A 40 10.11 23.26 13.16
CA VAL A 40 10.75 24.56 12.89
C VAL A 40 11.37 25.15 14.16
N GLU A 41 10.65 25.11 15.29
CA GLU A 41 11.16 25.56 16.58
C GLU A 41 12.45 24.83 16.99
N ALA A 42 12.45 23.50 16.89
CA ALA A 42 13.61 22.68 17.20
C ALA A 42 14.80 23.01 16.27
N GLY A 43 14.54 23.17 14.97
CA GLY A 43 15.56 23.56 13.99
C GLY A 43 16.17 24.94 14.26
N ILE A 44 15.34 25.94 14.56
CA ILE A 44 15.80 27.29 14.93
C ILE A 44 16.65 27.22 16.20
N THR A 45 16.18 26.51 17.22
CA THR A 45 16.90 26.37 18.49
C THR A 45 18.26 25.73 18.30
N ALA A 46 18.34 24.65 17.51
CA ALA A 46 19.60 23.98 17.18
C ALA A 46 20.54 24.91 16.39
N TRP A 47 20.03 25.63 15.39
CA TRP A 47 20.82 26.55 14.57
C TRP A 47 21.42 27.71 15.39
N ARG A 48 20.62 28.28 16.31
CA ARG A 48 21.08 29.33 17.25
C ARG A 48 22.20 28.81 18.16
N GLY A 49 22.13 27.54 18.57
CA GLY A 49 23.16 26.89 19.39
C GLY A 49 24.50 26.63 18.69
N LEU A 50 24.58 26.77 17.35
CA LEU A 50 25.83 26.56 16.62
C LEU A 50 26.84 27.69 16.84
N GLY A 51 28.11 27.32 17.02
CA GLY A 51 29.22 28.27 17.14
C GLY A 51 29.80 28.76 15.81
N SER A 52 29.32 28.25 14.67
CA SER A 52 29.79 28.60 13.32
C SER A 52 28.65 28.62 12.31
N ASN A 53 28.86 29.35 11.22
CA ASN A 53 27.90 29.38 10.10
C ASN A 53 27.87 28.05 9.35
N LEU A 54 26.67 27.62 8.97
CA LEU A 54 26.47 26.48 8.09
C LEU A 54 26.71 26.86 6.62
N ALA A 55 26.94 25.85 5.79
CA ALA A 55 27.01 26.02 4.34
C ALA A 55 25.71 26.63 3.79
N PRO A 56 25.78 27.39 2.68
CA PRO A 56 24.57 27.92 2.07
C PRO A 56 23.65 26.80 1.55
N VAL A 57 22.36 26.90 1.86
CA VAL A 57 21.27 26.11 1.26
C VAL A 57 20.70 26.88 0.07
N ASP A 58 20.21 26.18 -0.96
CA ASP A 58 19.53 26.81 -2.08
C ASP A 58 18.16 27.37 -1.65
N THR A 59 17.98 28.67 -1.85
CA THR A 59 16.74 29.40 -1.54
C THR A 59 16.07 30.01 -2.77
N ALA A 60 16.50 29.64 -3.98
CA ALA A 60 15.88 30.09 -5.21
C ALA A 60 14.39 29.68 -5.24
N GLY A 61 13.53 30.62 -5.61
CA GLY A 61 12.08 30.38 -5.67
C GLY A 61 11.38 30.25 -4.31
N ALA A 62 12.01 30.64 -3.19
CA ALA A 62 11.38 30.58 -1.87
C ALA A 62 10.12 31.46 -1.78
N GLU A 63 9.00 30.84 -1.38
CA GLU A 63 7.70 31.48 -1.23
C GLU A 63 7.34 31.71 0.24
N THR A 64 6.36 32.59 0.48
CA THR A 64 5.84 32.88 1.81
C THR A 64 5.42 31.62 2.55
N TYR A 65 5.89 31.49 3.80
CA TYR A 65 5.58 30.42 4.74
C TYR A 65 5.24 31.03 6.08
N ALA A 66 4.13 30.61 6.70
CA ALA A 66 3.71 31.05 8.01
C ALA A 66 3.71 29.88 9.00
N THR A 67 4.17 30.13 10.21
CA THR A 67 4.19 29.15 11.31
C THR A 67 4.01 29.88 12.65
N PHE A 68 3.85 29.13 13.74
CA PHE A 68 3.73 29.70 15.09
C PHE A 68 4.93 29.24 15.93
N LEU A 69 5.63 30.19 16.53
CA LEU A 69 6.82 29.93 17.36
C LEU A 69 6.61 30.48 18.78
N PRO A 70 7.31 29.96 19.80
CA PRO A 70 7.29 30.54 21.13
C PRO A 70 7.66 32.03 21.10
N ALA A 71 6.96 32.84 21.91
CA ALA A 71 7.17 34.28 21.97
C ALA A 71 8.66 34.63 22.19
N GLY A 72 9.21 35.50 21.35
CA GLY A 72 10.59 36.00 21.47
C GLY A 72 11.65 35.14 20.80
N LEU A 73 11.38 33.87 20.48
CA LEU A 73 12.32 33.01 19.75
C LEU A 73 12.66 33.60 18.38
N TRP A 74 11.65 34.15 17.68
CA TRP A 74 11.82 34.71 16.35
C TRP A 74 12.67 35.98 16.33
N ASN A 75 12.44 36.88 17.29
CA ASN A 75 13.22 38.11 17.41
C ASN A 75 14.69 37.80 17.71
N GLY A 76 14.94 36.91 18.67
CA GLY A 76 16.30 36.45 18.92
C GLY A 76 16.93 35.85 17.67
N PHE A 77 16.22 34.97 16.96
CA PHE A 77 16.74 34.31 15.76
C PHE A 77 17.13 35.31 14.66
N ARG A 78 16.34 36.37 14.50
CA ARG A 78 16.63 37.44 13.55
C ARG A 78 17.89 38.22 13.92
N ASP A 79 18.11 38.46 15.21
CA ASP A 79 19.31 39.13 15.71
C ASP A 79 20.55 38.25 15.48
N ASP A 80 20.49 36.95 15.79
CA ASP A 80 21.57 36.00 15.49
C ASP A 80 21.90 35.93 13.98
N CYS A 81 20.88 35.94 13.11
CA CYS A 81 21.07 35.97 11.66
C CYS A 81 21.85 37.23 11.25
N LYS A 82 21.47 38.39 11.80
CA LYS A 82 22.13 39.67 11.53
C LYS A 82 23.59 39.66 12.00
N ASP A 83 23.86 39.19 13.20
CA ASP A 83 25.20 39.11 13.78
C ASP A 83 26.11 38.15 12.99
N ARG A 84 25.53 37.10 12.40
CA ARG A 84 26.23 36.12 11.55
C ARG A 84 26.35 36.53 10.09
N GLY A 85 25.77 37.66 9.68
CA GLY A 85 25.74 38.11 8.28
C GLY A 85 24.93 37.21 7.35
N VAL A 86 23.95 36.47 7.89
CA VAL A 86 23.10 35.52 7.16
C VAL A 86 21.72 36.15 6.94
N SER A 87 21.19 36.08 5.71
CA SER A 87 19.83 36.57 5.46
C SER A 87 18.80 35.72 6.19
N LEU A 88 17.65 36.29 6.57
CA LEU A 88 16.63 35.56 7.33
C LEU A 88 16.09 34.33 6.58
N THR A 89 15.94 34.45 5.25
CA THR A 89 15.57 33.32 4.37
C THR A 89 16.63 32.22 4.38
N GLN A 90 17.91 32.59 4.42
CA GLN A 90 18.98 31.63 4.50
C GLN A 90 19.07 30.96 5.87
N GLY A 91 18.94 31.74 6.94
CA GLY A 91 18.94 31.22 8.30
C GLY A 91 17.83 30.20 8.50
N ILE A 92 16.60 30.50 8.07
CA ILE A 92 15.48 29.56 8.24
C ILE A 92 15.66 28.30 7.39
N ALA A 93 16.16 28.43 6.16
CA ALA A 93 16.44 27.28 5.30
C ALA A 93 17.52 26.38 5.92
N GLN A 94 18.58 26.95 6.47
CA GLN A 94 19.62 26.24 7.20
C GLN A 94 19.09 25.57 8.48
N ALA A 95 18.25 26.26 9.25
CA ALA A 95 17.64 25.71 10.46
C ALA A 95 16.72 24.51 10.17
N VAL A 96 15.90 24.61 9.13
CA VAL A 96 15.05 23.50 8.66
C VAL A 96 15.90 22.33 8.15
N THR A 97 16.93 22.61 7.35
CA THR A 97 17.85 21.58 6.83
C THR A 97 18.57 20.86 7.98
N LEU A 98 19.08 21.61 8.96
CA LEU A 98 19.72 21.04 10.16
C LEU A 98 18.78 20.10 10.93
N TRP A 99 17.50 20.47 11.06
CA TRP A 99 16.51 19.62 11.68
C TRP A 99 16.23 18.36 10.85
N LEU A 100 16.10 18.49 9.53
CA LEU A 100 15.90 17.35 8.62
C LEU A 100 17.07 16.36 8.65
N ASP A 101 18.31 16.86 8.70
CA ASP A 101 19.53 16.04 8.80
C ASP A 101 19.61 15.31 10.14
N SER A 102 19.15 15.95 11.21
CA SER A 102 19.16 15.38 12.57
C SER A 102 17.99 14.43 12.84
N ASN A 103 16.95 14.45 12.00
CA ASN A 103 15.75 13.63 12.14
C ASN A 103 15.53 12.85 10.86
N PRO A 104 16.33 11.80 10.53
CA PRO A 104 16.21 11.03 9.29
C PRO A 104 14.82 10.40 9.10
N VAL A 105 14.48 9.96 7.88
CA VAL A 105 13.26 9.17 7.63
C VAL A 105 13.34 7.93 8.55
N PRO A 106 12.32 7.66 9.39
CA PRO A 106 12.27 6.45 10.19
C PRO A 106 12.44 5.22 9.32
N GLU A 107 13.12 4.21 9.85
CA GLU A 107 13.28 2.95 9.15
C GLU A 107 11.90 2.33 8.88
N VAL A 108 11.67 1.88 7.64
CA VAL A 108 10.43 1.19 7.28
C VAL A 108 10.30 -0.04 8.18
N LYS A 109 9.21 -0.12 8.95
CA LYS A 109 8.91 -1.32 9.73
C LYS A 109 8.63 -2.47 8.77
N ARG A 110 9.60 -3.36 8.62
CA ARG A 110 9.47 -4.57 7.80
C ARG A 110 8.94 -5.71 8.67
N PRO A 111 8.14 -6.62 8.11
CA PRO A 111 7.69 -7.80 8.82
C PRO A 111 8.90 -8.72 9.11
N ALA A 112 8.88 -9.41 10.26
CA ALA A 112 9.96 -10.33 10.63
C ALA A 112 10.06 -11.53 9.68
N THR A 113 8.91 -11.91 9.12
CA THR A 113 8.74 -12.94 8.10
C THR A 113 8.01 -12.34 6.93
N VAL A 114 8.42 -12.68 5.72
CA VAL A 114 7.70 -12.31 4.49
C VAL A 114 6.20 -12.62 4.59
N ARG A 115 5.39 -11.67 4.16
CA ARG A 115 3.93 -11.78 4.18
C ARG A 115 3.44 -12.34 2.87
N ARG A 116 2.59 -13.37 2.91
CA ARG A 116 2.08 -14.04 1.72
C ARG A 116 0.57 -13.83 1.65
N ILE A 117 0.13 -13.03 0.69
CA ILE A 117 -1.26 -12.61 0.54
C ILE A 117 -1.82 -13.24 -0.73
N VAL A 118 -2.79 -14.12 -0.58
CA VAL A 118 -3.45 -14.81 -1.69
C VAL A 118 -4.76 -14.10 -1.99
N VAL A 119 -4.83 -13.38 -3.12
CA VAL A 119 -6.04 -12.63 -3.50
C VAL A 119 -6.93 -13.53 -4.35
N CYS A 120 -8.07 -13.95 -3.79
CA CYS A 120 -8.87 -15.02 -4.39
C CYS A 120 -10.39 -14.79 -4.33
N ASN A 121 -11.06 -15.47 -5.26
CA ASN A 121 -12.49 -15.67 -5.41
C ASN A 121 -12.66 -16.45 -6.72
N GLN A 122 -13.41 -17.55 -6.74
CA GLN A 122 -13.62 -18.28 -7.98
C GLN A 122 -14.55 -17.56 -8.96
N LYS A 123 -15.31 -16.57 -8.50
CA LYS A 123 -16.12 -15.75 -9.39
C LYS A 123 -15.22 -14.84 -10.23
N GLY A 124 -15.42 -14.92 -11.55
CA GLY A 124 -14.81 -13.99 -12.50
C GLY A 124 -15.37 -12.57 -12.38
N GLY A 125 -14.57 -11.56 -12.70
CA GLY A 125 -15.06 -10.18 -12.80
C GLY A 125 -15.30 -9.43 -11.48
N VAL A 126 -15.02 -10.05 -10.32
CA VAL A 126 -15.10 -9.36 -9.01
C VAL A 126 -13.99 -8.32 -8.79
N GLY A 127 -13.00 -8.27 -9.69
CA GLY A 127 -11.91 -7.30 -9.67
C GLY A 127 -10.70 -7.68 -8.82
N LYS A 128 -10.42 -8.99 -8.66
CA LYS A 128 -9.20 -9.52 -8.00
C LYS A 128 -7.94 -8.78 -8.46
N THR A 129 -7.66 -8.84 -9.75
CA THR A 129 -6.52 -8.21 -10.41
C THR A 129 -6.36 -6.71 -10.12
N ALA A 130 -7.46 -5.96 -10.08
CA ALA A 130 -7.41 -4.53 -9.79
C ALA A 130 -7.03 -4.27 -8.32
N VAL A 131 -7.60 -5.06 -7.40
CA VAL A 131 -7.26 -4.98 -5.98
C VAL A 131 -5.83 -5.48 -5.73
N THR A 132 -5.39 -6.56 -6.36
CA THR A 132 -4.02 -7.11 -6.22
C THR A 132 -2.97 -6.07 -6.64
N ALA A 133 -3.14 -5.46 -7.82
CA ALA A 133 -2.25 -4.38 -8.27
C ALA A 133 -2.28 -3.20 -7.31
N GLY A 134 -3.47 -2.64 -7.06
CA GLY A 134 -3.63 -1.44 -6.25
C GLY A 134 -3.12 -1.60 -4.81
N LEU A 135 -3.31 -2.77 -4.21
CA LEU A 135 -2.81 -3.10 -2.88
C LEU A 135 -1.28 -3.19 -2.88
N GLY A 136 -0.70 -3.85 -3.88
CA GLY A 136 0.75 -3.91 -4.05
C GLY A 136 1.40 -2.54 -4.25
N GLU A 137 0.78 -1.72 -5.09
CA GLU A 137 1.19 -0.33 -5.30
C GLU A 137 1.17 0.46 -3.98
N ALA A 138 0.09 0.36 -3.20
CA ALA A 138 -0.07 1.07 -1.93
C ALA A 138 0.96 0.63 -0.87
N LEU A 139 1.31 -0.66 -0.85
CA LEU A 139 2.36 -1.21 0.02
C LEU A 139 3.76 -0.70 -0.37
N ALA A 140 4.01 -0.51 -1.67
CA ALA A 140 5.32 -0.12 -2.21
C ALA A 140 5.59 1.40 -2.22
N GLU A 141 4.56 2.23 -2.04
CA GLU A 141 4.67 3.69 -2.09
C GLU A 141 5.78 4.24 -1.18
N ASN A 142 6.49 5.24 -1.69
CA ASN A 142 7.65 5.85 -1.05
C ASN A 142 7.35 6.35 0.38
N PRO A 143 8.08 5.86 1.42
CA PRO A 143 7.89 6.33 2.78
C PRO A 143 8.32 7.79 3.00
N ALA A 144 9.08 8.36 2.07
CA ALA A 144 9.42 9.78 2.05
C ALA A 144 8.37 10.66 1.34
N GLU A 145 7.25 10.10 0.89
CA GLU A 145 6.13 10.86 0.33
C GLU A 145 4.88 10.73 1.20
N LEU A 146 4.19 11.85 1.40
CA LEU A 146 2.87 11.84 2.01
C LEU A 146 1.81 11.56 0.95
N VAL A 147 0.93 10.62 1.26
CA VAL A 147 -0.14 10.16 0.39
C VAL A 147 -1.48 10.27 1.10
N PRO A 148 -2.56 10.63 0.38
CA PRO A 148 -3.87 10.75 1.00
C PRO A 148 -4.43 9.35 1.33
N VAL A 149 -4.85 9.18 2.57
CA VAL A 149 -5.43 7.95 3.12
C VAL A 149 -6.74 8.29 3.83
N ARG A 150 -7.75 7.45 3.68
CA ARG A 150 -9.00 7.56 4.43
C ARG A 150 -8.85 6.77 5.73
N VAL A 151 -8.78 7.46 6.86
CA VAL A 151 -8.62 6.83 8.18
C VAL A 151 -9.95 6.25 8.67
N SER A 152 -9.88 5.22 9.51
CA SER A 152 -10.96 4.30 9.90
C SER A 152 -12.11 4.99 10.64
N LYS A 153 -13.01 5.63 9.88
CA LYS A 153 -14.45 5.82 10.16
C LYS A 153 -15.30 5.59 8.90
N HIS A 154 -14.66 5.22 7.77
CA HIS A 154 -15.30 5.02 6.47
C HIS A 154 -16.42 3.98 6.49
N PHE A 155 -16.19 2.82 7.12
CA PHE A 155 -17.22 1.76 7.18
C PHE A 155 -18.47 2.22 7.92
N ALA A 156 -18.32 3.02 8.98
CA ALA A 156 -19.46 3.58 9.70
C ALA A 156 -20.21 4.63 8.86
N ALA A 157 -19.50 5.42 8.04
CA ALA A 157 -20.12 6.37 7.12
C ALA A 157 -20.82 5.71 5.92
N LEU A 158 -20.45 4.48 5.56
CA LEU A 158 -21.14 3.72 4.51
C LEU A 158 -22.50 3.15 4.96
N LEU A 159 -22.78 3.15 6.26
CA LEU A 159 -23.94 2.50 6.87
C LEU A 159 -24.92 3.47 7.59
N GLU A 160 -24.58 4.74 7.77
CA GLU A 160 -25.38 5.74 8.51
C GLU A 160 -25.72 6.98 7.65
N ASP A 161 -26.89 7.58 7.88
CA ASP A 161 -27.45 8.70 7.10
C ASP A 161 -27.45 10.07 7.82
N ASP A 162 -26.98 10.22 9.08
CA ASP A 162 -26.83 11.58 9.66
C ASP A 162 -25.95 11.71 10.94
N ASP A 163 -25.42 12.92 11.12
CA ASP A 163 -24.88 13.62 12.30
C ASP A 163 -23.78 12.96 13.20
N ARG A 164 -22.51 13.21 12.85
CA ARG A 164 -21.36 13.15 13.78
C ARG A 164 -20.42 14.37 13.58
N PRO A 165 -19.77 14.90 14.63
CA PRO A 165 -19.04 16.17 14.58
C PRO A 165 -17.67 16.14 13.87
N ASP A 166 -17.18 14.98 13.42
CA ASP A 166 -15.96 14.85 12.62
C ASP A 166 -16.32 14.27 11.24
N ASP A 167 -15.91 14.95 10.15
CA ASP A 167 -16.11 14.48 8.77
C ASP A 167 -15.49 13.08 8.57
N PRO A 168 -16.30 12.00 8.47
CA PRO A 168 -15.80 10.64 8.37
C PRO A 168 -15.19 10.32 6.99
N LEU A 169 -15.26 11.27 6.04
CA LEU A 169 -14.59 11.23 4.75
C LEU A 169 -13.27 12.03 4.74
N ALA A 170 -12.87 12.60 5.89
CA ALA A 170 -11.62 13.36 6.00
C ALA A 170 -10.41 12.51 5.56
N LEU A 171 -9.61 13.10 4.69
CA LEU A 171 -8.35 12.51 4.22
C LEU A 171 -7.21 12.95 5.14
N GLU A 172 -6.37 12.00 5.51
CA GLU A 172 -5.09 12.27 6.16
C GLU A 172 -3.95 12.01 5.18
N ASP A 173 -2.99 12.93 5.15
CA ASP A 173 -1.75 12.77 4.39
C ASP A 173 -0.78 11.95 5.26
N LEU A 174 -0.62 10.65 4.96
CA LEU A 174 0.24 9.73 5.70
C LEU A 174 1.43 9.27 4.86
N PRO A 175 2.60 8.95 5.46
CA PRO A 175 3.76 8.47 4.71
C PRO A 175 3.51 7.12 4.02
N GLY A 176 4.03 6.90 2.81
CA GLY A 176 3.96 5.60 2.12
C GLY A 176 4.48 4.43 2.99
N LEU A 177 4.01 3.21 2.72
CA LEU A 177 4.37 2.04 3.54
C LEU A 177 5.78 1.50 3.25
N GLY A 178 6.36 1.79 2.08
CA GLY A 178 7.75 1.51 1.76
C GLY A 178 8.16 0.04 1.73
N GLN A 179 7.21 -0.90 1.64
CA GLN A 179 7.47 -2.33 1.61
C GLN A 179 8.05 -2.75 0.25
N ARG A 180 8.92 -3.77 0.24
CA ARG A 180 9.35 -4.46 -0.98
C ARG A 180 8.28 -5.48 -1.35
N VAL A 181 7.70 -5.33 -2.53
CA VAL A 181 6.53 -6.08 -2.95
C VAL A 181 6.83 -6.88 -4.21
N LEU A 182 6.49 -8.17 -4.19
CA LEU A 182 6.39 -9.01 -5.37
C LEU A 182 4.93 -9.29 -5.67
N LEU A 183 4.49 -8.90 -6.86
CA LEU A 183 3.23 -9.33 -7.45
C LEU A 183 3.47 -10.59 -8.26
N VAL A 184 2.63 -11.61 -8.10
CA VAL A 184 2.67 -12.83 -8.91
C VAL A 184 1.35 -12.93 -9.66
N ASP A 185 1.41 -12.76 -10.98
CA ASP A 185 0.24 -12.95 -11.83
C ASP A 185 0.06 -14.44 -12.09
N PHE A 186 -0.79 -15.05 -11.27
CA PHE A 186 -1.03 -16.48 -11.26
C PHE A 186 -2.27 -16.88 -12.07
N ASP A 187 -2.91 -15.91 -12.72
CA ASP A 187 -4.03 -16.12 -13.65
C ASP A 187 -3.50 -16.27 -15.09
N PRO A 188 -3.82 -17.37 -15.80
CA PRO A 188 -3.41 -17.56 -17.20
C PRO A 188 -3.91 -16.47 -18.16
N GLN A 189 -4.91 -15.67 -17.80
CA GLN A 189 -5.36 -14.53 -18.60
C GLN A 189 -4.31 -13.40 -18.64
N GLY A 190 -3.45 -13.32 -17.63
CA GLY A 190 -2.36 -12.35 -17.53
C GLY A 190 -2.83 -10.91 -17.44
N HIS A 191 -3.99 -10.66 -16.82
CA HIS A 191 -4.56 -9.32 -16.73
C HIS A 191 -3.70 -8.39 -15.87
N LEU A 192 -3.12 -8.91 -14.77
CA LEU A 192 -2.25 -8.13 -13.90
C LEU A 192 -0.98 -7.70 -14.64
N THR A 193 -0.40 -8.60 -15.41
CA THR A 193 0.77 -8.35 -16.25
C THR A 193 0.50 -7.26 -17.28
N LYS A 194 -0.59 -7.43 -18.05
CA LYS A 194 -0.94 -6.52 -19.15
C LYS A 194 -1.31 -5.13 -18.66
N GLN A 195 -2.03 -5.01 -17.55
CA GLN A 195 -2.46 -3.70 -17.04
C GLN A 195 -1.29 -2.88 -16.48
N LEU A 196 -0.22 -3.54 -16.01
CA LEU A 196 1.01 -2.89 -15.54
C LEU A 196 2.01 -2.61 -16.68
N GLY A 197 1.61 -2.85 -17.94
CA GLY A 197 2.43 -2.52 -19.11
C GLY A 197 3.50 -3.54 -19.49
N HIS A 198 3.48 -4.71 -18.87
CA HIS A 198 4.34 -5.82 -19.23
C HIS A 198 3.63 -6.80 -20.16
N GLU A 199 4.40 -7.62 -20.87
CA GLU A 199 3.88 -8.69 -21.71
C GLU A 199 4.02 -10.05 -20.99
N PRO A 200 3.03 -10.96 -21.09
CA PRO A 200 3.15 -12.30 -20.53
C PRO A 200 4.37 -13.05 -21.08
N LEU A 201 4.93 -13.94 -20.26
CA LEU A 201 6.00 -14.82 -20.68
C LEU A 201 5.53 -15.73 -21.83
N PRO A 202 6.38 -15.92 -22.86
CA PRO A 202 6.00 -16.64 -24.07
C PRO A 202 5.75 -18.12 -23.79
N MET A 203 4.82 -18.70 -24.56
CA MET A 203 4.60 -20.15 -24.54
C MET A 203 5.89 -20.90 -24.91
N ASN A 204 6.21 -21.98 -24.19
CA ASN A 204 7.44 -22.78 -24.32
C ASN A 204 8.74 -22.09 -23.84
N GLY A 205 8.64 -20.87 -23.29
CA GLY A 205 9.72 -20.20 -22.57
C GLY A 205 9.98 -20.80 -21.19
N ASP A 206 10.82 -20.14 -20.39
CA ASP A 206 10.85 -20.43 -18.94
C ASP A 206 9.68 -19.70 -18.26
N SER A 207 9.08 -20.30 -17.24
CA SER A 207 7.84 -19.79 -16.64
C SER A 207 7.61 -20.31 -15.23
N LEU A 208 6.79 -19.60 -14.44
CA LEU A 208 6.35 -20.08 -13.13
C LEU A 208 5.71 -21.48 -13.22
N THR A 209 4.91 -21.74 -14.26
CA THR A 209 4.30 -23.05 -14.51
C THR A 209 5.34 -24.14 -14.73
N ASN A 210 6.39 -23.89 -15.52
CA ASN A 210 7.47 -24.85 -15.73
C ASN A 210 8.25 -25.12 -14.43
N HIS A 211 8.59 -24.07 -13.68
CA HIS A 211 9.27 -24.22 -12.39
C HIS A 211 8.44 -25.04 -11.39
N MET A 212 7.13 -24.78 -11.28
CA MET A 212 6.23 -25.55 -10.41
C MET A 212 6.08 -27.02 -10.83
N ALA A 213 6.20 -27.31 -12.12
CA ALA A 213 6.23 -28.66 -12.67
C ALA A 213 7.59 -29.36 -12.53
N GLY A 214 8.64 -28.67 -12.08
CA GLY A 214 10.02 -29.18 -12.01
C GLY A 214 10.76 -29.17 -13.36
N GLU A 215 10.27 -28.39 -14.32
CA GLU A 215 10.76 -28.26 -15.70
C GLU A 215 11.37 -26.87 -15.97
N GLY A 216 11.65 -26.09 -14.92
CA GLY A 216 12.28 -24.77 -15.03
C GLY A 216 13.65 -24.83 -15.70
N LYS A 217 13.98 -23.82 -16.51
CA LYS A 217 15.22 -23.80 -17.32
C LYS A 217 16.33 -22.93 -16.72
N GLY A 218 15.99 -21.86 -16.01
CA GLY A 218 16.91 -20.94 -15.36
C GLY A 218 16.55 -20.67 -13.91
N GLU A 219 17.00 -19.52 -13.38
CA GLU A 219 16.61 -19.06 -12.04
C GLU A 219 15.29 -18.30 -12.13
N LEU A 220 14.37 -18.54 -11.17
CA LEU A 220 13.07 -17.86 -11.16
C LEU A 220 13.21 -16.34 -11.07
N ALA A 221 14.27 -15.87 -10.40
CA ALA A 221 14.57 -14.44 -10.23
C ALA A 221 14.74 -13.71 -11.57
N ASP A 222 15.24 -14.39 -12.60
CA ASP A 222 15.46 -13.81 -13.94
C ASP A 222 14.15 -13.51 -14.67
N LEU A 223 13.04 -14.09 -14.22
CA LEU A 223 11.70 -13.86 -14.77
C LEU A 223 10.99 -12.68 -14.12
N ILE A 224 11.51 -12.16 -13.01
CA ILE A 224 10.89 -11.07 -12.26
C ILE A 224 11.30 -9.73 -12.89
N VAL A 225 10.31 -8.88 -13.14
CA VAL A 225 10.49 -7.53 -13.70
C VAL A 225 10.13 -6.46 -12.69
N ALA A 226 10.79 -5.30 -12.76
CA ALA A 226 10.42 -4.14 -11.95
C ALA A 226 9.26 -3.38 -12.61
N VAL A 227 8.35 -2.85 -11.80
CA VAL A 227 7.33 -1.89 -12.25
C VAL A 227 7.94 -0.50 -12.12
N ASP A 228 8.38 0.05 -13.25
CA ASP A 228 9.21 1.26 -13.32
C ASP A 228 8.39 2.56 -13.19
N GLU A 229 8.09 2.94 -11.95
CA GLU A 229 7.48 4.23 -11.59
C GLU A 229 8.18 4.80 -10.34
N ASP A 230 8.58 6.07 -10.40
CA ASP A 230 9.33 6.77 -9.32
C ASP A 230 8.63 6.67 -7.95
N ARG A 231 7.29 6.68 -7.95
CA ARG A 231 6.43 6.58 -6.76
C ARG A 231 6.73 5.32 -5.91
N PHE A 232 7.18 4.24 -6.55
CA PHE A 232 7.50 2.98 -5.86
C PHE A 232 9.00 2.84 -5.57
N GLY A 233 9.85 3.70 -6.13
CA GLY A 233 11.30 3.74 -5.85
C GLY A 233 11.97 2.36 -5.93
N GLY A 234 11.65 1.58 -6.97
CA GLY A 234 12.19 0.24 -7.21
C GLY A 234 11.72 -0.84 -6.24
N ARG A 235 10.66 -0.61 -5.45
CA ARG A 235 10.15 -1.59 -4.48
C ARG A 235 9.07 -2.52 -5.03
N LEU A 236 8.43 -2.17 -6.14
CA LEU A 236 7.36 -2.95 -6.74
C LEU A 236 7.88 -3.80 -7.90
N HIS A 237 7.73 -5.12 -7.77
CA HIS A 237 8.13 -6.09 -8.77
C HIS A 237 6.96 -6.97 -9.17
N LEU A 238 7.07 -7.57 -10.34
CA LEU A 238 6.08 -8.45 -10.95
C LEU A 238 6.78 -9.71 -11.44
N LEU A 239 6.29 -10.89 -11.04
CA LEU A 239 6.48 -12.13 -11.76
C LEU A 239 5.32 -12.24 -12.77
N PRO A 240 5.58 -12.04 -14.08
CA PRO A 240 4.53 -11.99 -15.08
C PRO A 240 3.80 -13.32 -15.24
N ALA A 241 2.55 -13.25 -15.69
CA ALA A 241 1.82 -14.42 -16.12
C ALA A 241 2.55 -15.07 -17.29
N CYS A 242 2.33 -16.37 -17.43
CA CYS A 242 2.87 -17.14 -18.54
C CYS A 242 1.73 -17.70 -19.37
N THR A 243 1.93 -17.71 -20.68
CA THR A 243 0.89 -18.16 -21.62
C THR A 243 0.50 -19.62 -21.40
N ASP A 244 1.38 -20.45 -20.85
CA ASP A 244 1.14 -21.88 -20.58
C ASP A 244 0.45 -22.17 -19.23
N ALA A 245 0.13 -21.15 -18.43
CA ALA A 245 -0.53 -21.33 -17.13
C ALA A 245 -1.93 -21.99 -17.22
N PHE A 246 -2.59 -21.99 -18.39
CA PHE A 246 -3.86 -22.73 -18.55
C PHE A 246 -3.67 -24.26 -18.43
N LEU A 247 -2.43 -24.74 -18.59
CA LEU A 247 -2.07 -26.16 -18.39
C LEU A 247 -1.66 -26.45 -16.95
N LEU A 248 -1.59 -25.45 -16.07
CA LEU A 248 -1.01 -25.58 -14.74
C LEU A 248 -1.69 -26.68 -13.93
N ASP A 249 -3.02 -26.70 -13.88
CA ASP A 249 -3.77 -27.72 -13.13
C ASP A 249 -3.48 -29.14 -13.66
N VAL A 250 -3.43 -29.31 -14.99
CA VAL A 250 -3.12 -30.61 -15.62
C VAL A 250 -1.70 -31.05 -15.27
N ARG A 251 -0.73 -30.12 -15.28
CA ARG A 251 0.66 -30.43 -14.92
C ARG A 251 0.80 -30.75 -13.44
N LEU A 252 0.18 -29.96 -12.56
CA LEU A 252 0.19 -30.16 -11.11
C LEU A 252 -0.40 -31.50 -10.68
N ALA A 253 -1.35 -32.05 -11.44
CA ALA A 253 -1.91 -33.37 -11.16
C ALA A 253 -0.83 -34.49 -11.13
N SER A 254 0.26 -34.31 -11.88
CA SER A 254 1.39 -35.26 -11.93
C SER A 254 2.53 -34.94 -10.94
N VAL A 255 2.47 -33.77 -10.28
CA VAL A 255 3.51 -33.30 -9.36
C VAL A 255 3.30 -33.89 -7.97
N ARG A 256 4.37 -34.40 -7.36
CA ARG A 256 4.34 -34.86 -5.97
C ARG A 256 4.25 -33.66 -5.01
N ALA A 257 3.36 -33.74 -4.02
CA ALA A 257 3.07 -32.64 -3.09
C ALA A 257 2.81 -31.34 -3.85
N ARG A 258 1.86 -31.42 -4.80
CA ARG A 258 1.49 -30.36 -5.74
C ARG A 258 0.98 -29.10 -5.05
N GLU A 259 0.36 -29.26 -3.89
CA GLU A 259 -0.11 -28.16 -3.03
C GLU A 259 1.08 -27.30 -2.60
N ALA A 260 2.23 -27.91 -2.32
CA ALA A 260 3.47 -27.20 -1.97
C ALA A 260 4.26 -26.69 -3.21
N ALA A 261 3.79 -26.89 -4.44
CA ALA A 261 4.57 -26.59 -5.63
C ALA A 261 4.89 -25.08 -5.76
N LEU A 262 3.93 -24.21 -5.45
CA LEU A 262 4.13 -22.76 -5.51
C LEU A 262 5.14 -22.32 -4.45
N GLU A 263 5.03 -22.83 -3.22
CA GLU A 263 5.98 -22.53 -2.14
C GLU A 263 7.40 -22.95 -2.50
N ARG A 264 7.59 -24.18 -2.98
CA ARG A 264 8.93 -24.67 -3.35
C ARG A 264 9.56 -23.80 -4.42
N THR A 265 8.76 -23.30 -5.35
CA THR A 265 9.21 -22.46 -6.45
C THR A 265 9.58 -21.05 -5.97
N LEU A 266 8.71 -20.40 -5.20
CA LEU A 266 8.93 -19.02 -4.74
C LEU A 266 9.98 -18.89 -3.64
N ARG A 267 10.30 -19.97 -2.92
CA ARG A 267 11.28 -19.98 -1.81
C ARG A 267 12.62 -19.30 -2.16
N ALA A 268 13.08 -19.43 -3.40
CA ALA A 268 14.36 -18.87 -3.85
C ALA A 268 14.36 -17.33 -3.91
N VAL A 269 13.19 -16.70 -4.07
CA VAL A 269 13.06 -15.25 -4.27
C VAL A 269 12.36 -14.55 -3.10
N GLU A 270 11.61 -15.30 -2.30
CA GLU A 270 10.74 -14.82 -1.22
C GLU A 270 11.49 -13.90 -0.22
N ALA A 271 12.74 -14.22 0.12
CA ALA A 271 13.55 -13.45 1.07
C ALA A 271 13.90 -12.02 0.61
N ASN A 272 13.76 -11.72 -0.68
CA ASN A 272 14.01 -10.38 -1.22
C ASN A 272 12.85 -9.41 -1.01
N TYR A 273 11.70 -9.92 -0.53
CA TYR A 273 10.46 -9.18 -0.41
C TYR A 273 9.95 -9.16 1.02
N ASP A 274 9.24 -8.10 1.35
CA ASP A 274 8.49 -8.01 2.60
C ASP A 274 7.08 -8.58 2.41
N VAL A 275 6.51 -8.44 1.21
CA VAL A 275 5.19 -8.94 0.84
C VAL A 275 5.22 -9.60 -0.54
N VAL A 276 4.59 -10.77 -0.66
CA VAL A 276 4.29 -11.43 -1.92
C VAL A 276 2.77 -11.51 -2.07
N LEU A 277 2.22 -10.91 -3.13
CA LEU A 277 0.79 -10.99 -3.47
C LEU A 277 0.58 -11.91 -4.66
N ILE A 278 -0.36 -12.84 -4.54
CA ILE A 278 -0.73 -13.78 -5.60
C ILE A 278 -2.09 -13.35 -6.18
N ASP A 279 -2.14 -13.04 -7.48
CA ASP A 279 -3.39 -12.80 -8.21
C ASP A 279 -3.94 -14.13 -8.73
N CYS A 280 -4.91 -14.72 -8.03
CA CYS A 280 -5.40 -16.04 -8.37
C CYS A 280 -6.40 -16.03 -9.54
N PRO A 281 -6.44 -17.10 -10.35
CA PRO A 281 -7.47 -17.29 -11.36
C PRO A 281 -8.87 -17.44 -10.75
N PRO A 282 -9.95 -17.20 -11.53
CA PRO A 282 -11.34 -17.46 -11.12
C PRO A 282 -11.67 -18.96 -11.18
N SER A 283 -10.96 -19.79 -10.42
CA SER A 283 -11.14 -21.24 -10.40
C SER A 283 -10.91 -21.81 -9.00
N LEU A 284 -11.56 -22.93 -8.69
CA LEU A 284 -11.34 -23.74 -7.48
C LEU A 284 -10.43 -24.95 -7.79
N GLY A 285 -9.51 -24.82 -8.76
CA GLY A 285 -8.64 -25.90 -9.23
C GLY A 285 -7.38 -26.11 -8.36
N LEU A 286 -6.48 -26.98 -8.82
CA LEU A 286 -5.22 -27.30 -8.11
C LEU A 286 -4.30 -26.08 -7.96
N SER A 287 -4.39 -25.13 -8.89
CA SER A 287 -3.73 -23.83 -8.77
C SER A 287 -4.22 -23.08 -7.53
N MET A 288 -5.52 -23.01 -7.27
CA MET A 288 -6.08 -22.40 -6.06
C MET A 288 -5.58 -23.11 -4.79
N ASP A 289 -5.54 -24.45 -4.79
CA ASP A 289 -4.99 -25.22 -3.67
C ASP A 289 -3.52 -24.87 -3.42
N ALA A 290 -2.70 -24.79 -4.48
CA ALA A 290 -1.29 -24.43 -4.35
C ALA A 290 -1.09 -23.00 -3.84
N ALA A 291 -1.95 -22.07 -4.26
CA ALA A 291 -1.95 -20.69 -3.77
C ALA A 291 -2.35 -20.63 -2.29
N SER A 292 -3.47 -21.25 -1.90
CA SER A 292 -3.93 -21.33 -0.52
C SER A 292 -2.89 -21.99 0.40
N TYR A 293 -2.27 -23.07 -0.05
CA TYR A 293 -1.17 -23.72 0.66
C TYR A 293 0.01 -22.75 0.84
N TYR A 294 0.40 -22.02 -0.21
CA TYR A 294 1.45 -21.01 -0.10
C TYR A 294 1.11 -19.88 0.87
N GLY A 295 -0.16 -19.45 0.94
CA GLY A 295 -0.64 -18.39 1.85
C GLY A 295 -0.82 -18.80 3.31
N ARG A 296 -0.82 -20.10 3.62
CA ARG A 296 -1.02 -20.61 4.99
C ARG A 296 -0.04 -19.99 6.00
N ARG A 297 -0.46 -19.82 7.25
CA ARG A 297 0.41 -19.45 8.36
C ARG A 297 1.46 -20.54 8.59
N ARG A 298 2.71 -20.12 8.79
CA ARG A 298 3.84 -20.99 9.14
C ARG A 298 4.10 -20.89 10.65
N ASP A 299 4.79 -21.87 11.24
CA ASP A 299 5.02 -21.96 12.69
C ASP A 299 5.69 -20.73 13.32
N ASN A 300 6.45 -19.98 12.53
CA ASN A 300 7.17 -18.77 12.96
C ASN A 300 6.42 -17.47 12.65
N GLU A 301 5.13 -17.55 12.29
CA GLU A 301 4.33 -16.39 11.90
C GLU A 301 3.18 -16.17 12.89
N GLU A 302 2.92 -14.89 13.17
CA GLU A 302 1.74 -14.48 13.93
C GLU A 302 0.46 -14.63 13.09
N THR A 303 -0.68 -14.82 13.76
CA THR A 303 -1.99 -14.85 13.11
C THR A 303 -2.22 -13.59 12.27
N GLY A 304 -2.64 -13.77 11.01
CA GLY A 304 -2.91 -12.67 10.09
C GLY A 304 -1.69 -12.09 9.38
N ASN A 305 -0.47 -12.62 9.62
CA ASN A 305 0.72 -12.21 8.88
C ASN A 305 0.62 -12.57 7.39
N SER A 306 0.17 -13.79 7.11
CA SER A 306 -0.07 -14.37 5.78
C SER A 306 -1.46 -15.00 5.74
N GLY A 307 -2.06 -15.09 4.56
CA GLY A 307 -3.39 -15.68 4.43
C GLY A 307 -4.10 -15.34 3.13
N VAL A 308 -5.41 -15.54 3.12
CA VAL A 308 -6.28 -15.25 1.98
C VAL A 308 -6.99 -13.91 2.15
N LEU A 309 -7.03 -13.11 1.07
CA LEU A 309 -7.82 -11.89 0.96
C LEU A 309 -8.90 -12.10 -0.10
N ILE A 310 -10.16 -12.14 0.34
CA ILE A 310 -11.25 -12.56 -0.54
C ILE A 310 -11.95 -11.32 -1.12
N ILE A 311 -12.02 -11.25 -2.45
CA ILE A 311 -12.63 -10.12 -3.17
C ILE A 311 -14.06 -10.48 -3.55
N VAL A 312 -15.05 -9.77 -3.04
CA VAL A 312 -16.47 -10.01 -3.32
C VAL A 312 -17.13 -8.78 -3.94
N GLN A 313 -18.34 -8.95 -4.49
CA GLN A 313 -19.20 -7.84 -4.90
C GLN A 313 -20.46 -7.82 -4.04
N ALA A 314 -21.07 -6.65 -3.91
CA ALA A 314 -22.35 -6.47 -3.23
C ALA A 314 -23.53 -6.96 -4.11
N GLU A 315 -23.54 -8.27 -4.40
CA GLU A 315 -24.58 -8.97 -5.16
C GLU A 315 -24.66 -10.46 -4.79
N ASP A 316 -25.84 -11.05 -4.94
CA ASP A 316 -26.18 -12.40 -4.45
C ASP A 316 -25.24 -13.50 -4.98
N SER A 317 -24.89 -13.46 -6.26
CA SER A 317 -24.00 -14.47 -6.87
C SER A 317 -22.59 -14.47 -6.29
N SER A 318 -22.17 -13.41 -5.59
CA SER A 318 -20.91 -13.39 -4.85
C SER A 318 -20.97 -14.19 -3.55
N ALA A 319 -22.15 -14.30 -2.93
CA ALA A 319 -22.34 -15.06 -1.69
C ALA A 319 -22.24 -16.56 -1.96
N ASP A 320 -22.87 -17.05 -3.03
CA ASP A 320 -22.74 -18.45 -3.47
C ASP A 320 -21.28 -18.79 -3.78
N ALA A 321 -20.59 -17.89 -4.47
CA ALA A 321 -19.19 -18.08 -4.79
C ALA A 321 -18.34 -18.14 -3.50
N TYR A 322 -18.50 -17.17 -2.61
CA TYR A 322 -17.83 -17.19 -1.33
C TYR A 322 -18.04 -18.50 -0.54
N GLY A 323 -19.26 -19.05 -0.53
CA GLY A 323 -19.56 -20.32 0.14
C GLY A 323 -18.77 -21.51 -0.40
N LEU A 324 -18.62 -21.63 -1.73
CA LEU A 324 -17.83 -22.72 -2.32
C LEU A 324 -16.32 -22.54 -2.05
N LEU A 325 -15.79 -21.31 -2.11
CA LEU A 325 -14.38 -21.05 -1.82
C LEU A 325 -14.05 -21.37 -0.35
N THR A 326 -14.89 -20.92 0.57
CA THR A 326 -14.69 -21.18 2.00
C THR A 326 -14.79 -22.67 2.30
N SER A 327 -15.74 -23.40 1.70
CA SER A 327 -15.80 -24.87 1.81
C SER A 327 -14.48 -25.52 1.36
N GLN A 328 -13.92 -25.13 0.21
CA GLN A 328 -12.64 -25.66 -0.26
C GLN A 328 -11.50 -25.37 0.71
N ILE A 329 -11.43 -24.14 1.24
CA ILE A 329 -10.38 -23.77 2.21
C ILE A 329 -10.51 -24.59 3.49
N GLU A 330 -11.72 -24.78 4.01
CA GLU A 330 -11.94 -25.59 5.22
C GLU A 330 -11.61 -27.07 4.99
N ASP A 331 -11.95 -27.63 3.82
CA ASP A 331 -11.54 -28.99 3.43
C ASP A 331 -10.01 -29.11 3.42
N MET A 332 -9.30 -28.15 2.82
CA MET A 332 -7.84 -28.11 2.84
C MET A 332 -7.26 -28.01 4.25
N ARG A 333 -7.83 -27.16 5.12
CA ARG A 333 -7.39 -27.01 6.51
C ARG A 333 -7.52 -28.33 7.26
N GLY A 334 -8.62 -29.06 7.07
CA GLY A 334 -8.86 -30.36 7.66
C GLY A 334 -7.94 -31.45 7.12
N ASP A 335 -7.93 -31.64 5.80
CA ASP A 335 -7.24 -32.76 5.13
C ASP A 335 -5.72 -32.66 5.25
N LEU A 336 -5.17 -31.45 5.21
CA LEU A 336 -3.74 -31.20 5.22
C LEU A 336 -3.23 -30.65 6.56
N SER A 337 -4.11 -30.48 7.55
CA SER A 337 -3.78 -29.89 8.86
C SER A 337 -3.08 -28.53 8.74
N LEU A 338 -3.67 -27.63 7.95
CA LEU A 338 -3.11 -26.31 7.66
C LEU A 338 -3.82 -25.21 8.46
N ASP A 339 -3.05 -24.20 8.85
CA ASP A 339 -3.58 -22.94 9.35
C ASP A 339 -3.67 -21.93 8.20
N ILE A 340 -4.84 -21.73 7.61
CA ILE A 340 -5.07 -20.70 6.60
C ILE A 340 -5.86 -19.58 7.27
N ASP A 341 -5.19 -18.45 7.51
CA ASP A 341 -5.83 -17.26 8.07
C ASP A 341 -6.61 -16.51 6.99
N TYR A 342 -7.79 -16.02 7.34
CA TYR A 342 -8.52 -15.07 6.49
C TYR A 342 -8.09 -13.65 6.87
N LEU A 343 -7.43 -12.95 5.95
CA LEU A 343 -7.00 -11.55 6.14
C LEU A 343 -8.18 -10.57 6.08
N GLY A 344 -9.27 -10.98 5.44
CA GLY A 344 -10.55 -10.26 5.41
C GLY A 344 -11.25 -10.33 4.06
N LEU A 345 -12.40 -9.66 4.01
CA LEU A 345 -13.22 -9.47 2.81
C LEU A 345 -13.02 -8.06 2.24
N VAL A 346 -12.91 -7.96 0.92
CA VAL A 346 -12.94 -6.69 0.20
C VAL A 346 -14.17 -6.65 -0.68
N VAL A 347 -15.11 -5.77 -0.35
CA VAL A 347 -16.30 -5.54 -1.19
C VAL A 347 -15.93 -4.55 -2.29
N ASN A 348 -15.70 -5.06 -3.49
CA ASN A 348 -15.26 -4.28 -4.63
C ASN A 348 -16.43 -3.93 -5.57
N HIS A 349 -16.19 -2.95 -6.46
CA HIS A 349 -17.16 -2.39 -7.39
C HIS A 349 -18.44 -1.87 -6.70
N TYR A 350 -18.30 -1.39 -5.46
CA TYR A 350 -19.44 -0.91 -4.70
C TYR A 350 -19.95 0.42 -5.28
N ASP A 351 -21.27 0.52 -5.49
CA ASP A 351 -21.95 1.74 -5.90
C ASP A 351 -23.30 1.84 -5.19
N ALA A 352 -23.37 2.69 -4.16
CA ALA A 352 -24.58 2.93 -3.37
C ALA A 352 -25.76 3.41 -4.23
N ARG A 353 -25.52 4.03 -5.39
CA ARG A 353 -26.57 4.53 -6.30
C ARG A 353 -27.33 3.40 -7.00
N ARG A 354 -26.84 2.17 -6.94
CA ARG A 354 -27.56 0.97 -7.42
C ARG A 354 -28.76 0.60 -6.52
N GLY A 355 -28.96 1.34 -5.43
CA GLY A 355 -30.15 1.25 -4.59
C GLY A 355 -30.08 0.10 -3.59
N TYR A 356 -31.26 -0.28 -3.08
CA TYR A 356 -31.40 -1.16 -1.92
C TYR A 356 -30.64 -2.48 -2.02
N ILE A 357 -30.56 -3.09 -3.21
CA ILE A 357 -29.89 -4.38 -3.40
C ILE A 357 -28.39 -4.28 -3.07
N ALA A 358 -27.74 -3.19 -3.48
CA ALA A 358 -26.32 -2.99 -3.22
C ALA A 358 -26.06 -2.67 -1.74
N THR A 359 -26.90 -1.85 -1.11
CA THR A 359 -26.74 -1.48 0.30
C THR A 359 -27.05 -2.64 1.24
N SER A 360 -28.12 -3.41 0.99
CA SER A 360 -28.45 -4.60 1.79
C SER A 360 -27.41 -5.71 1.63
N SER A 361 -26.89 -5.93 0.41
CA SER A 361 -25.81 -6.89 0.18
C SER A 361 -24.53 -6.49 0.90
N LEU A 362 -24.17 -5.19 0.88
CA LEU A 362 -23.03 -4.68 1.66
C LEU A 362 -23.23 -4.92 3.17
N GLN A 363 -24.44 -4.66 3.68
CA GLN A 363 -24.74 -4.92 5.09
C GLN A 363 -24.59 -6.40 5.45
N SER A 364 -25.08 -7.31 4.61
CA SER A 364 -24.89 -8.76 4.82
C SER A 364 -23.42 -9.16 4.91
N TRP A 365 -22.55 -8.56 4.08
CA TRP A 365 -21.10 -8.77 4.19
C TRP A 365 -20.52 -8.19 5.49
N MET A 366 -20.97 -7.01 5.92
CA MET A 366 -20.54 -6.36 7.16
C MET A 366 -20.99 -7.11 8.43
N ASP A 367 -22.09 -7.85 8.33
CA ASP A 367 -22.60 -8.66 9.43
C ASP A 367 -21.74 -9.92 9.66
N ILE A 368 -21.01 -10.38 8.64
CA ILE A 368 -19.97 -11.41 8.80
C ILE A 368 -18.81 -10.80 9.60
N LYS A 369 -18.59 -11.34 10.80
CA LYS A 369 -17.53 -10.87 11.72
C LYS A 369 -16.21 -11.59 11.52
N ASP A 370 -16.25 -12.79 10.94
CA ASP A 370 -15.08 -13.60 10.65
C ASP A 370 -15.33 -14.41 9.37
N PRO A 371 -14.63 -14.13 8.26
CA PRO A 371 -13.74 -12.99 8.06
C PRO A 371 -14.49 -11.65 7.99
N ARG A 372 -13.94 -10.63 8.65
CA ARG A 372 -14.48 -9.25 8.61
C ARG A 372 -14.23 -8.57 7.27
N VAL A 373 -15.08 -7.60 6.92
CA VAL A 373 -14.78 -6.66 5.83
C VAL A 373 -13.65 -5.71 6.22
N VAL A 374 -12.60 -5.69 5.40
CA VAL A 374 -11.39 -4.85 5.57
C VAL A 374 -11.24 -3.79 4.49
N GLY A 375 -12.07 -3.83 3.44
CA GLY A 375 -12.09 -2.81 2.39
C GLY A 375 -13.42 -2.74 1.66
N VAL A 376 -13.83 -1.52 1.30
CA VAL A 376 -14.91 -1.27 0.34
C VAL A 376 -14.34 -0.36 -0.74
N ILE A 377 -14.42 -0.81 -1.99
CA ILE A 377 -13.79 -0.15 -3.13
C ILE A 377 -14.85 0.10 -4.20
N GLY A 378 -14.92 1.35 -4.68
CA GLY A 378 -15.86 1.75 -5.73
C GLY A 378 -15.44 1.33 -7.14
N ASP A 379 -16.40 1.22 -8.06
CA ASP A 379 -16.12 1.08 -9.51
C ASP A 379 -15.93 2.47 -10.13
N LEU A 380 -14.67 2.91 -10.19
CA LEU A 380 -14.32 4.24 -10.71
C LEU A 380 -13.67 4.16 -12.09
N LYS A 381 -13.85 5.23 -12.88
CA LYS A 381 -13.33 5.32 -14.26
C LYS A 381 -11.80 5.31 -14.31
N GLU A 382 -11.14 5.85 -13.29
CA GLU A 382 -9.69 6.01 -13.22
C GLU A 382 -8.97 4.67 -13.29
N GLN A 383 -9.53 3.60 -12.71
CA GLN A 383 -9.00 2.24 -12.88
C GLN A 383 -9.02 1.80 -14.34
N LYS A 384 -10.14 2.02 -15.04
CA LYS A 384 -10.30 1.63 -16.45
C LYS A 384 -9.35 2.45 -17.34
N GLU A 385 -9.17 3.72 -17.02
CA GLU A 385 -8.23 4.60 -17.69
C GLU A 385 -6.76 4.17 -17.45
N ALA A 386 -6.38 3.85 -16.22
CA ALA A 386 -5.04 3.38 -15.87
C ALA A 386 -4.70 2.06 -16.58
N VAL A 387 -5.63 1.09 -16.58
CA VAL A 387 -5.50 -0.18 -17.32
C VAL A 387 -5.30 0.09 -18.82
N ARG A 388 -6.07 1.02 -19.40
CA ARG A 388 -5.93 1.38 -20.82
C ARG A 388 -4.60 2.08 -21.11
N ALA A 389 -4.12 2.90 -20.17
CA ALA A 389 -2.83 3.55 -20.24
C ALA A 389 -1.66 2.58 -19.98
N LYS A 390 -1.95 1.34 -19.56
CA LYS A 390 -0.97 0.34 -19.14
C LYS A 390 -0.05 0.86 -18.03
N ARG A 391 -0.64 1.56 -17.06
CA ARG A 391 0.08 2.17 -15.93
C ARG A 391 -0.55 1.78 -14.60
N PRO A 392 0.25 1.68 -13.52
CA PRO A 392 -0.24 1.47 -12.16
C PRO A 392 -1.26 2.55 -11.74
N LEU A 393 -2.34 2.19 -11.03
CA LEU A 393 -3.42 3.13 -10.68
C LEU A 393 -2.90 4.29 -9.82
N LEU A 394 -2.13 4.00 -8.77
CA LEU A 394 -1.61 4.99 -7.84
C LEU A 394 -0.56 5.87 -8.51
N ALA A 395 0.07 5.44 -9.61
CA ALA A 395 0.92 6.29 -10.43
C ALA A 395 0.11 7.15 -11.42
N TYR A 396 -0.94 6.60 -12.01
CA TYR A 396 -1.81 7.29 -12.98
C TYR A 396 -2.71 8.34 -12.31
N ALA A 397 -3.40 7.96 -11.23
CA ALA A 397 -4.36 8.78 -10.50
C ALA A 397 -4.12 8.67 -8.97
N PRO A 398 -3.00 9.20 -8.44
CA PRO A 398 -2.58 9.03 -7.04
C PRO A 398 -3.58 9.55 -6.01
N ARG A 399 -4.45 10.49 -6.37
CA ARG A 399 -5.40 11.13 -5.45
C ARG A 399 -6.85 10.75 -5.70
N CYS A 400 -7.15 9.82 -6.63
CA CYS A 400 -8.51 9.37 -6.83
C CYS A 400 -9.01 8.57 -5.62
N GLU A 401 -10.32 8.49 -5.46
CA GLU A 401 -10.93 7.81 -4.32
C GLU A 401 -10.53 6.33 -4.22
N GLN A 402 -10.38 5.64 -5.35
CA GLN A 402 -9.95 4.25 -5.36
C GLN A 402 -8.51 4.08 -4.86
N SER A 403 -7.57 4.95 -5.28
CA SER A 403 -6.19 4.98 -4.76
C SER A 403 -6.15 5.20 -3.25
N VAL A 404 -6.99 6.11 -2.75
CA VAL A 404 -7.13 6.38 -1.31
C VAL A 404 -7.66 5.15 -0.56
N ALA A 405 -8.69 4.49 -1.11
CA ALA A 405 -9.28 3.30 -0.51
C ALA A 405 -8.29 2.11 -0.47
N LEU A 406 -7.49 1.93 -1.52
CA LEU A 406 -6.45 0.90 -1.58
C LEU A 406 -5.33 1.13 -0.53
N ARG A 407 -4.96 2.38 -0.26
CA ARG A 407 -4.04 2.70 0.84
C ARG A 407 -4.65 2.42 2.21
N ALA A 408 -5.93 2.71 2.39
CA ALA A 408 -6.64 2.38 3.61
C ALA A 408 -6.68 0.85 3.82
N LEU A 409 -6.98 0.08 2.77
CA LEU A 409 -6.90 -1.37 2.78
C LEU A 409 -5.50 -1.87 3.14
N ALA A 410 -4.45 -1.35 2.48
CA ALA A 410 -3.06 -1.73 2.73
C ALA A 410 -2.65 -1.55 4.19
N ARG A 411 -3.10 -0.45 4.81
CA ARG A 411 -2.87 -0.21 6.24
C ARG A 411 -3.71 -1.11 7.13
N GLU A 412 -4.98 -1.31 6.79
CA GLU A 412 -5.90 -2.13 7.58
C GLU A 412 -5.41 -3.57 7.71
N ILE A 413 -4.89 -4.14 6.62
CA ILE A 413 -4.34 -5.50 6.64
C ILE A 413 -2.91 -5.56 7.18
N SER A 414 -2.24 -4.42 7.42
CA SER A 414 -0.86 -4.37 7.95
C SER A 414 -0.79 -4.01 9.43
N LYS A 415 -1.95 -3.90 10.09
CA LYS A 415 -2.07 -3.83 11.55
C LYS A 415 -1.88 -5.22 12.12
#